data_AF-A0A6J2V406-F1
#
_entry.id   AF-A0A6J2V406-F1
#
_cell.length_a   1.000
_cell.length_b   1.000
_cell.length_c   1.000
_cell.angle_alpha   90.00
_cell.angle_beta   90.00
_cell.angle_gamma   90.00
#
_symmetry.space_group_name_H-M   'P 1'
#
loop_
_entity.id
_entity.type
_entity.pdbx_description
1 polymer ?
#
loop_
_entity_poly.entity_id
_entity_poly.type
_entity_poly.pdbx_seq_one_letter_code
_entity_poly.pdbx_strand_id
1 'polypeptide(L)'
;MAVLKVTFTKTKRGKLAQVLWVLNWVSVVTGVTLFSLGLFLKVEILKRRELMSDDIHSVPNMLIGVGLAACGINFLGGKICYDCVDTTKFLRWKLVMLPYIICTFFFTFCILVGALMCYSMHKELEESLFLGLRDAMRYYKDTDTPGRCYIKRSVDLLQIQFQCCGNSGYHDWFQIQWISNRYLDMTRGEIADRLRSNVEGKYLADSVPFSCCNLYSPRPCIQHQVTNNSAHYNYDHKSEELNLNTRGCRQALLDYYTQIMQSIGFIVLIIWLFELSVLTGVRYLQTSMENVLRLGDPDSESDGWLLENSIAETARYNFNIIKNLGKCYQVDDDPNIDVPTTSQSAQGNVPTGKLPMAS
;
A
#
# COMPACT_ATOMS: atom_id res chain seq x y z
N MET A 1 11.23 39.29 4.94
CA MET A 1 11.11 39.21 3.47
C MET A 1 10.29 37.97 3.14
N ALA A 2 9.41 38.02 2.14
CA ALA A 2 8.60 36.87 1.71
C ALA A 2 9.25 36.23 0.46
N VAL A 3 9.28 34.91 0.39
CA VAL A 3 9.84 34.18 -0.77
C VAL A 3 8.73 33.88 -1.77
N LEU A 4 9.00 34.10 -3.07
CA LEU A 4 8.06 33.88 -4.19
C LEU A 4 6.71 34.61 -4.01
N LYS A 5 6.79 35.91 -3.73
CA LYS A 5 5.63 36.80 -3.58
C LYS A 5 4.91 37.01 -4.92
N VAL A 6 3.58 36.83 -4.94
CA VAL A 6 2.72 37.09 -6.10
C VAL A 6 1.53 37.94 -5.68
N THR A 7 1.24 39.02 -6.41
CA THR A 7 0.07 39.89 -6.18
C THR A 7 -1.16 39.33 -6.88
N PHE A 8 -2.27 39.21 -6.13
CA PHE A 8 -3.55 38.74 -6.66
C PHE A 8 -4.62 39.83 -6.55
N THR A 9 -5.34 40.05 -7.65
CA THR A 9 -6.59 40.83 -7.69
C THR A 9 -7.77 39.95 -7.24
N LYS A 10 -8.89 40.55 -6.83
CA LYS A 10 -10.11 39.81 -6.44
C LYS A 10 -10.55 38.78 -7.49
N THR A 11 -10.57 39.17 -8.77
CA THR A 11 -10.94 38.28 -9.89
C THR A 11 -9.95 37.13 -10.07
N LYS A 12 -8.65 37.38 -9.92
CA LYS A 12 -7.62 36.32 -9.99
C LYS A 12 -7.72 35.34 -8.81
N ARG A 13 -7.99 35.83 -7.59
CA ARG A 13 -8.22 34.97 -6.40
C ARG A 13 -9.41 34.04 -6.59
N GLY A 14 -10.55 34.58 -7.05
CA GLY A 14 -11.76 33.78 -7.31
C GLY A 14 -11.52 32.68 -8.36
N LYS A 15 -10.82 33.03 -9.46
CA LYS A 15 -10.41 32.03 -10.47
C LYS A 15 -9.46 30.98 -9.91
N LEU A 16 -8.49 31.37 -9.10
CA LEU A 16 -7.56 30.43 -8.45
C LEU A 16 -8.30 29.46 -7.52
N ALA A 17 -9.24 29.95 -6.71
CA ALA A 17 -10.06 29.12 -5.84
C ALA A 17 -10.92 28.12 -6.64
N GLN A 18 -11.53 28.57 -7.74
CA GLN A 18 -12.30 27.70 -8.63
C GLN A 18 -11.44 26.62 -9.29
N VAL A 19 -10.25 26.97 -9.77
CA VAL A 19 -9.30 26.00 -10.34
C VAL A 19 -8.86 25.00 -9.27
N LEU A 20 -8.50 25.45 -8.07
CA LEU A 20 -8.09 24.57 -6.98
C LEU A 20 -9.22 23.66 -6.51
N TRP A 21 -10.47 24.12 -6.53
CA TRP A 21 -11.63 23.26 -6.27
C TRP A 21 -11.72 22.11 -7.28
N VAL A 22 -11.57 22.39 -8.57
CA VAL A 22 -11.54 21.34 -9.61
C VAL A 22 -10.36 20.40 -9.40
N LEU A 23 -9.16 20.95 -9.15
CA LEU A 23 -7.95 20.15 -8.97
C LEU A 23 -8.04 19.24 -7.74
N ASN A 24 -8.62 19.69 -6.62
CA ASN A 24 -8.84 18.85 -5.44
C ASN A 24 -9.80 17.68 -5.74
N TRP A 25 -10.83 17.89 -6.55
CA TRP A 25 -11.70 16.79 -7.00
C TRP A 25 -10.96 15.80 -7.89
N VAL A 26 -10.07 16.28 -8.76
CA VAL A 26 -9.16 15.40 -9.52
C VAL A 26 -8.22 14.64 -8.57
N SER A 27 -7.71 15.29 -7.51
CA SER A 27 -6.89 14.63 -6.48
C SER A 27 -7.66 13.56 -5.68
N VAL A 28 -8.98 13.68 -5.54
CA VAL A 28 -9.78 12.58 -4.97
C VAL A 28 -9.76 11.36 -5.90
N VAL A 29 -9.87 11.58 -7.21
CA VAL A 29 -9.78 10.49 -8.20
C VAL A 29 -8.39 9.85 -8.17
N THR A 30 -7.31 10.62 -8.08
CA THR A 30 -5.95 10.05 -7.94
C THR A 30 -5.81 9.25 -6.64
N GLY A 31 -6.42 9.70 -5.54
CA GLY A 31 -6.50 8.92 -4.30
C GLY A 31 -7.17 7.55 -4.48
N VAL A 32 -8.28 7.50 -5.22
CA VAL A 32 -8.95 6.23 -5.57
C VAL A 32 -8.04 5.36 -6.45
N THR A 33 -7.30 5.94 -7.39
CA THR A 33 -6.33 5.18 -8.20
C THR A 33 -5.24 4.55 -7.33
N LEU A 34 -4.66 5.29 -6.37
CA LEU A 34 -3.65 4.76 -5.44
C LEU A 34 -4.20 3.58 -4.62
N PHE A 35 -5.42 3.74 -4.09
CA PHE A 35 -6.11 2.67 -3.35
C PHE A 35 -6.30 1.42 -4.22
N SER A 36 -6.76 1.59 -5.47
CA SER A 36 -6.97 0.48 -6.40
C SER A 36 -5.65 -0.22 -6.78
N LEU A 37 -4.57 0.51 -6.99
CA LEU A 37 -3.24 -0.04 -7.28
C LEU A 37 -2.68 -0.81 -6.07
N GLY A 38 -2.89 -0.30 -4.86
CA GLY A 38 -2.52 -0.99 -3.63
C GLY A 38 -3.26 -2.32 -3.46
N LEU A 39 -4.56 -2.35 -3.73
CA LEU A 39 -5.35 -3.59 -3.73
C LEU A 39 -4.90 -4.56 -4.81
N PHE A 40 -4.70 -4.07 -6.04
CA PHE A 40 -4.21 -4.87 -7.15
C PHE A 40 -2.89 -5.56 -6.81
N LEU A 41 -1.90 -4.79 -6.32
CA LEU A 41 -0.61 -5.34 -5.94
C LEU A 41 -0.73 -6.37 -4.80
N LYS A 42 -1.60 -6.10 -3.82
CA LYS A 42 -1.86 -7.03 -2.71
C LYS A 42 -2.42 -8.35 -3.21
N VAL A 43 -3.41 -8.32 -4.11
CA VAL A 43 -4.01 -9.52 -4.71
C VAL A 43 -2.99 -10.29 -5.53
N GLU A 44 -2.17 -9.59 -6.33
CA GLU A 44 -1.18 -10.22 -7.21
C GLU A 44 -0.05 -10.92 -6.44
N ILE A 45 0.37 -10.37 -5.29
CA ILE A 45 1.33 -11.03 -4.39
C ILE A 45 0.66 -12.22 -3.69
N LEU A 46 -0.57 -12.06 -3.18
CA LEU A 46 -1.29 -13.12 -2.46
C LEU A 46 -1.55 -14.35 -3.32
N LYS A 47 -1.79 -14.17 -4.62
CA LYS A 47 -1.99 -15.26 -5.59
C LYS A 47 -0.84 -16.27 -5.62
N ARG A 48 0.38 -15.83 -5.28
CA ARG A 48 1.60 -16.66 -5.28
C ARG A 48 2.28 -16.71 -3.91
N ARG A 49 1.55 -16.42 -2.83
CA ARG A 49 2.09 -16.38 -1.46
C ARG A 49 2.81 -17.67 -1.07
N GLU A 50 2.33 -18.80 -1.56
CA GLU A 50 2.92 -20.14 -1.31
C GLU A 50 4.38 -20.28 -1.81
N LEU A 51 4.82 -19.38 -2.69
CA LEU A 51 6.15 -19.38 -3.30
C LEU A 51 7.06 -18.29 -2.71
N MET A 52 6.57 -17.51 -1.75
CA MET A 52 7.25 -16.37 -1.12
C MET A 52 7.26 -16.53 0.41
N SER A 53 8.21 -15.90 1.10
CA SER A 53 8.14 -15.72 2.56
C SER A 53 7.15 -14.62 2.95
N ASP A 54 6.74 -14.56 4.23
CA ASP A 54 5.65 -13.69 4.71
C ASP A 54 5.95 -12.16 4.76
N ASP A 55 7.13 -11.71 4.30
CA ASP A 55 7.63 -10.36 4.61
C ASP A 55 7.25 -9.24 3.61
N ILE A 56 6.50 -9.51 2.52
CA ILE A 56 6.30 -8.54 1.41
C ILE A 56 4.99 -7.72 1.53
N HIS A 57 4.48 -7.48 2.75
CA HIS A 57 3.19 -6.80 2.94
C HIS A 57 3.26 -5.27 3.09
N SER A 58 4.46 -4.71 3.23
CA SER A 58 4.67 -3.29 3.55
C SER A 58 4.17 -2.34 2.45
N VAL A 59 4.60 -2.53 1.20
CA VAL A 59 4.26 -1.63 0.08
C VAL A 59 2.76 -1.61 -0.25
N PRO A 60 2.07 -2.76 -0.42
CA PRO A 60 0.64 -2.75 -0.73
C PRO A 60 -0.20 -2.10 0.37
N ASN A 61 0.10 -2.40 1.65
CA ASN A 61 -0.65 -1.83 2.77
C ASN A 61 -0.44 -0.31 2.88
N MET A 62 0.77 0.17 2.63
CA MET A 62 1.06 1.61 2.59
C MET A 62 0.33 2.31 1.43
N LEU A 63 0.31 1.74 0.22
CA LEU A 63 -0.45 2.31 -0.91
C LEU A 63 -1.95 2.41 -0.61
N ILE A 64 -2.52 1.39 0.02
CA ILE A 64 -3.93 1.37 0.45
C ILE A 64 -4.19 2.49 1.47
N GLY A 65 -3.35 2.59 2.51
CA GLY A 65 -3.49 3.60 3.56
C GLY A 65 -3.35 5.02 3.03
N VAL A 66 -2.33 5.27 2.21
CA VAL A 66 -2.07 6.58 1.59
C VAL A 66 -3.18 6.95 0.61
N GLY A 67 -3.71 6.01 -0.18
CA GLY A 67 -4.83 6.26 -1.09
C GLY A 67 -6.13 6.67 -0.37
N LEU A 68 -6.46 6.01 0.75
CA LEU A 68 -7.62 6.40 1.58
C LEU A 68 -7.42 7.79 2.21
N ALA A 69 -6.23 8.06 2.74
CA ALA A 69 -5.89 9.36 3.28
C ALA A 69 -5.95 10.48 2.21
N ALA A 70 -5.46 10.22 0.98
CA ALA A 70 -5.58 11.14 -0.15
C ALA A 70 -7.04 11.52 -0.40
N CYS A 71 -7.93 10.53 -0.47
CA CYS A 71 -9.35 10.78 -0.72
C CYS A 71 -9.94 11.72 0.35
N GLY A 72 -9.69 11.46 1.63
CA GLY A 72 -10.22 12.27 2.73
C GLY A 72 -9.66 13.69 2.76
N ILE A 73 -8.34 13.82 2.62
CA ILE A 73 -7.64 15.11 2.69
C ILE A 73 -8.01 16.01 1.49
N ASN A 74 -8.07 15.44 0.29
CA ASN A 74 -8.41 16.19 -0.93
C ASN A 74 -9.90 16.53 -1.00
N PHE A 75 -10.78 15.67 -0.48
CA PHE A 75 -12.21 16.02 -0.33
C PHE A 75 -12.40 17.22 0.60
N LEU A 76 -11.69 17.25 1.73
CA LEU A 76 -11.70 18.39 2.64
C LEU A 76 -11.10 19.64 1.98
N GLY A 77 -10.00 19.49 1.22
CA GLY A 77 -9.38 20.56 0.44
C GLY A 77 -10.31 21.17 -0.59
N GLY A 78 -11.09 20.34 -1.29
CA GLY A 78 -12.13 20.78 -2.22
C GLY A 78 -13.22 21.59 -1.52
N LYS A 79 -13.73 21.12 -0.38
CA LYS A 79 -14.72 21.86 0.42
C LYS A 79 -14.18 23.21 0.88
N ILE A 80 -12.94 23.24 1.37
CA ILE A 80 -12.26 24.46 1.78
C ILE A 80 -12.14 25.44 0.60
N CYS A 81 -11.65 25.00 -0.56
CA CYS A 81 -11.45 25.88 -1.72
C CYS A 81 -12.78 26.43 -2.26
N TYR A 82 -13.85 25.64 -2.18
CA TYR A 82 -15.20 26.10 -2.51
C TYR A 82 -15.69 27.19 -1.55
N ASP A 83 -15.55 26.96 -0.24
CA ASP A 83 -15.98 27.92 0.78
C ASP A 83 -15.11 29.19 0.80
N CYS A 84 -13.84 29.11 0.37
CA CYS A 84 -12.92 30.25 0.23
C CYS A 84 -13.37 31.30 -0.80
N VAL A 85 -14.28 30.95 -1.71
CA VAL A 85 -14.87 31.93 -2.65
C VAL A 85 -15.67 33.01 -1.90
N ASP A 86 -16.19 32.67 -0.72
CA ASP A 86 -16.94 33.57 0.15
C ASP A 86 -16.09 33.99 1.36
N THR A 87 -15.77 35.29 1.45
CA THR A 87 -14.93 35.86 2.51
C THR A 87 -15.53 35.67 3.90
N THR A 88 -16.86 35.60 4.02
CA THR A 88 -17.54 35.41 5.31
C THR A 88 -17.39 33.98 5.83
N LYS A 89 -17.39 32.99 4.92
CA LYS A 89 -17.18 31.57 5.25
C LYS A 89 -15.72 31.26 5.51
N PHE A 90 -14.80 31.94 4.82
CA PHE A 90 -13.37 31.79 5.02
C PHE A 90 -12.92 32.06 6.47
N LEU A 91 -13.56 32.99 7.17
CA LEU A 91 -13.23 33.31 8.58
C LEU A 91 -13.32 32.08 9.50
N ARG A 92 -14.31 31.20 9.25
CA ARG A 92 -14.52 29.97 10.03
C ARG A 92 -13.43 28.94 9.77
N TRP A 93 -12.94 28.87 8.53
CA TRP A 93 -11.90 27.93 8.12
C TRP A 93 -10.49 28.39 8.48
N LYS A 94 -10.27 29.69 8.76
CA LYS A 94 -8.95 30.26 9.06
C LYS A 94 -8.15 29.45 10.10
N LEU A 95 -8.78 29.04 11.19
CA LEU A 95 -8.10 28.28 12.25
C LEU A 95 -7.74 26.84 11.83
N VAL A 96 -8.51 26.25 10.92
CA VAL A 96 -8.33 24.88 10.40
C VAL A 96 -7.36 24.85 9.21
N MET A 97 -7.16 25.95 8.50
CA MET A 97 -6.29 26.04 7.32
C MET A 97 -4.82 25.74 7.63
N LEU A 98 -4.29 26.27 8.74
CA LEU A 98 -2.89 26.04 9.11
C LEU A 98 -2.60 24.57 9.49
N PRO A 99 -3.38 23.90 10.38
CA PRO A 99 -3.18 22.48 10.63
C PRO A 99 -3.44 21.64 9.37
N TYR A 100 -4.40 22.01 8.52
CA TYR A 100 -4.62 21.34 7.24
C TYR A 100 -3.39 21.39 6.32
N ILE A 101 -2.75 22.56 6.17
CA ILE A 101 -1.52 22.70 5.36
C ILE A 101 -0.35 21.90 5.93
N ILE A 102 -0.21 21.86 7.26
CA ILE A 102 0.84 21.06 7.91
C ILE A 102 0.57 19.57 7.66
N CYS A 103 -0.67 19.09 7.88
CA CYS A 103 -1.05 17.71 7.65
C CYS A 103 -0.87 17.29 6.18
N THR A 104 -1.29 18.13 5.23
CA THR A 104 -1.11 17.88 3.79
C THR A 104 0.36 17.85 3.39
N PHE A 105 1.21 18.72 3.96
CA PHE A 105 2.65 18.68 3.72
C PHE A 105 3.26 17.34 4.18
N PHE A 106 2.98 16.90 5.41
CA PHE A 106 3.43 15.57 5.87
C PHE A 106 2.87 14.44 5.02
N PHE A 107 1.61 14.54 4.61
CA PHE A 107 0.99 13.56 3.73
C PHE A 107 1.67 13.47 2.36
N THR A 108 2.04 14.59 1.74
CA THR A 108 2.81 14.58 0.48
C THR A 108 4.19 13.93 0.65
N PHE A 109 4.81 14.07 1.82
CA PHE A 109 6.04 13.34 2.14
C PHE A 109 5.79 11.82 2.26
N CYS A 110 4.68 11.40 2.86
CA CYS A 110 4.30 9.97 2.89
C CYS A 110 4.10 9.38 1.48
N ILE A 111 3.51 10.14 0.55
CA ILE A 111 3.40 9.71 -0.87
C ILE A 111 4.80 9.52 -1.47
N LEU A 112 5.72 10.46 -1.25
CA LEU A 112 7.10 10.36 -1.75
C LEU A 112 7.82 9.13 -1.19
N VAL A 113 7.75 8.92 0.13
CA VAL A 113 8.29 7.71 0.76
C VAL A 113 7.69 6.47 0.12
N GLY A 114 6.40 6.49 -0.18
CA GLY A 114 5.74 5.36 -0.82
C GLY A 114 6.20 5.09 -2.25
N ALA A 115 6.46 6.13 -3.03
CA ALA A 115 7.08 5.99 -4.34
C ALA A 115 8.49 5.38 -4.23
N LEU A 116 9.32 5.87 -3.30
CA LEU A 116 10.67 5.36 -3.09
C LEU A 116 10.68 3.90 -2.64
N MET A 117 9.75 3.52 -1.76
CA MET A 117 9.57 2.14 -1.32
C MET A 117 9.24 1.19 -2.48
N CYS A 118 8.47 1.64 -3.47
CA CYS A 118 8.19 0.83 -4.68
C CYS A 118 9.48 0.51 -5.48
N TYR A 119 10.47 1.40 -5.45
CA TYR A 119 11.76 1.18 -6.13
C TYR A 119 12.77 0.41 -5.26
N SER A 120 12.71 0.52 -3.94
CA SER A 120 13.69 -0.11 -3.04
C SER A 120 13.36 -1.56 -2.66
N MET A 121 12.13 -2.02 -2.87
CA MET A 121 11.68 -3.36 -2.44
C MET A 121 12.29 -4.53 -3.22
N HIS A 122 13.03 -4.27 -4.31
CA HIS A 122 13.64 -5.32 -5.14
C HIS A 122 14.45 -6.34 -4.32
N LYS A 123 15.25 -5.87 -3.34
CA LYS A 123 16.09 -6.75 -2.51
C LYS A 123 15.27 -7.64 -1.58
N GLU A 124 14.29 -7.06 -0.90
CA GLU A 124 13.40 -7.81 0.01
C GLU A 124 12.61 -8.87 -0.76
N LEU A 125 12.13 -8.51 -1.96
CA LEU A 125 11.46 -9.43 -2.86
C LEU A 125 12.37 -10.57 -3.32
N GLU A 126 13.62 -10.28 -3.70
CA GLU A 126 14.58 -11.30 -4.12
C GLU A 126 14.84 -12.33 -3.00
N GLU A 127 15.08 -11.84 -1.78
CA GLU A 127 15.34 -12.69 -0.62
C GLU A 127 14.11 -13.56 -0.29
N SER A 128 12.92 -12.96 -0.27
CA SER A 128 11.67 -13.66 -0.02
C SER A 128 11.37 -14.73 -1.07
N LEU A 129 11.59 -14.43 -2.36
CA LEU A 129 11.45 -15.39 -3.46
C LEU A 129 12.51 -16.50 -3.36
N PHE A 130 13.75 -16.17 -3.01
CA PHE A 130 14.81 -17.14 -2.87
C PHE A 130 14.49 -18.18 -1.80
N LEU A 131 14.06 -17.74 -0.61
CA LEU A 131 13.69 -18.61 0.50
C LEU A 131 12.41 -19.40 0.19
N GLY A 132 11.35 -18.72 -0.28
CA GLY A 132 10.06 -19.34 -0.58
C GLY A 132 10.15 -20.40 -1.69
N LEU A 133 10.85 -20.13 -2.80
CA LEU A 133 11.04 -21.11 -3.86
C LEU A 133 11.90 -22.29 -3.41
N ARG A 134 12.93 -22.06 -2.60
CA ARG A 134 13.76 -23.15 -2.06
C ARG A 134 12.92 -24.11 -1.21
N ASP A 135 12.05 -23.59 -0.35
CA ASP A 135 11.19 -24.41 0.50
C ASP A 135 10.08 -25.10 -0.32
N ALA A 136 9.47 -24.38 -1.28
CA ALA A 136 8.49 -24.96 -2.19
C ALA A 136 9.09 -26.13 -3.00
N MET A 137 10.31 -26.00 -3.50
CA MET A 137 11.02 -27.08 -4.20
C MET A 137 11.32 -28.25 -3.26
N ARG A 138 11.70 -28.00 -2.01
CA ARG A 138 11.94 -29.05 -1.01
C ARG A 138 10.69 -29.86 -0.69
N TYR A 139 9.54 -29.19 -0.60
CA TYR A 139 8.24 -29.81 -0.31
C TYR A 139 7.49 -30.28 -1.56
N TYR A 140 8.07 -30.13 -2.74
CA TYR A 140 7.47 -30.54 -4.01
C TYR A 140 7.02 -32.01 -4.04
N LYS A 141 7.76 -32.91 -3.38
CA LYS A 141 7.44 -34.34 -3.31
C LYS A 141 6.29 -34.67 -2.36
N ASP A 142 5.94 -33.77 -1.43
CA ASP A 142 5.07 -34.04 -0.28
C ASP A 142 3.57 -33.94 -0.62
N THR A 143 3.19 -34.48 -1.77
CA THR A 143 1.81 -34.44 -2.33
C THR A 143 0.75 -35.08 -1.43
N ASP A 144 1.14 -36.03 -0.58
CA ASP A 144 0.25 -36.74 0.34
C ASP A 144 0.16 -36.09 1.73
N THR A 145 0.92 -35.02 2.01
CA THR A 145 0.91 -34.36 3.33
C THR A 145 -0.17 -33.27 3.41
N PRO A 146 -1.07 -33.33 4.42
CA PRO A 146 -2.08 -32.29 4.61
C PRO A 146 -1.43 -30.91 4.76
N GLY A 147 -1.95 -29.91 4.03
CA GLY A 147 -1.45 -28.55 4.07
C GLY A 147 -0.28 -28.24 3.12
N ARG A 148 0.29 -29.24 2.41
CA ARG A 148 1.35 -29.03 1.39
C ARG A 148 1.06 -29.68 0.04
N CYS A 149 -0.05 -30.41 -0.09
CA CYS A 149 -0.41 -31.14 -1.32
C CYS A 149 -0.51 -30.26 -2.58
N TYR A 150 -0.79 -28.96 -2.42
CA TYR A 150 -0.91 -27.99 -3.52
C TYR A 150 0.44 -27.50 -4.05
N ILE A 151 1.54 -27.63 -3.29
CA ILE A 151 2.84 -27.03 -3.63
C ILE A 151 3.35 -27.54 -4.98
N LYS A 152 3.22 -28.84 -5.25
CA LYS A 152 3.59 -29.43 -6.54
C LYS A 152 2.89 -28.72 -7.70
N ARG A 153 1.57 -28.54 -7.60
CA ARG A 153 0.76 -27.86 -8.61
C ARG A 153 1.20 -26.40 -8.77
N SER A 154 1.46 -25.69 -7.68
CA SER A 154 1.88 -24.28 -7.72
C SER A 154 3.25 -24.10 -8.38
N VAL A 155 4.21 -24.97 -8.07
CA VAL A 155 5.54 -24.98 -8.72
C VAL A 155 5.44 -25.39 -10.20
N ASP A 156 4.64 -26.41 -10.53
CA ASP A 156 4.46 -26.85 -11.91
C ASP A 156 3.84 -25.74 -12.79
N LEU A 157 2.79 -25.08 -12.27
CA LEU A 157 2.18 -23.94 -12.96
C LEU A 157 3.12 -22.75 -13.09
N LEU A 158 3.96 -22.48 -12.08
CA LEU A 158 4.97 -21.43 -12.17
C LEU A 158 5.95 -21.70 -13.31
N GLN A 159 6.56 -22.88 -13.33
CA GLN A 159 7.58 -23.24 -14.31
C GLN A 159 7.04 -23.22 -15.74
N ILE A 160 5.82 -23.73 -15.93
CA ILE A 160 5.16 -23.73 -17.25
C ILE A 160 4.74 -22.32 -17.66
N GLN A 161 4.16 -21.51 -16.77
CA GLN A 161 3.67 -20.17 -17.13
C GLN A 161 4.80 -19.18 -17.39
N PHE A 162 5.87 -19.22 -16.59
CA PHE A 162 6.98 -18.28 -16.67
C PHE A 162 8.14 -18.80 -17.52
N GLN A 163 8.02 -20.01 -18.09
CA GLN A 163 9.07 -20.66 -18.88
C GLN A 163 10.40 -20.63 -18.12
N CYS A 164 10.37 -21.13 -16.89
CA CYS A 164 11.49 -21.13 -15.95
C CYS A 164 11.67 -22.52 -15.32
N CYS A 165 12.84 -22.79 -14.74
CA CYS A 165 13.09 -24.04 -14.02
C CYS A 165 13.99 -23.82 -12.81
N GLY A 166 13.62 -24.48 -11.71
CA GLY A 166 14.32 -24.36 -10.43
C GLY A 166 14.24 -22.96 -9.81
N ASN A 167 15.07 -22.70 -8.82
CA ASN A 167 15.14 -21.41 -8.14
C ASN A 167 16.03 -20.44 -8.94
N SER A 168 17.31 -20.80 -9.09
CA SER A 168 18.28 -20.13 -9.96
C SER A 168 18.42 -20.82 -11.33
N GLY A 169 18.18 -22.13 -11.39
CA GLY A 169 18.21 -22.88 -12.65
C GLY A 169 17.86 -24.34 -12.46
N TYR A 170 17.82 -25.09 -13.56
CA TYR A 170 17.38 -26.50 -13.54
C TYR A 170 18.26 -27.42 -12.70
N HIS A 171 19.55 -27.10 -12.54
CA HIS A 171 20.49 -27.85 -11.69
C HIS A 171 20.07 -27.92 -10.22
N ASP A 172 19.24 -26.98 -9.75
CA ASP A 172 18.72 -26.98 -8.38
C ASP A 172 17.95 -28.27 -8.06
N TRP A 173 17.29 -28.87 -9.07
CA TRP A 173 16.57 -30.13 -8.94
C TRP A 173 17.49 -31.33 -8.67
N PHE A 174 18.77 -31.26 -9.04
CA PHE A 174 19.71 -32.37 -8.83
C PHE A 174 20.16 -32.47 -7.37
N GLN A 175 20.04 -31.36 -6.63
CA GLN A 175 20.48 -31.25 -5.25
C GLN A 175 19.35 -31.56 -4.25
N ILE A 176 18.13 -31.80 -4.74
CA ILE A 176 16.97 -32.09 -3.91
C ILE A 176 16.32 -33.40 -4.33
N GLN A 177 15.87 -34.16 -3.34
CA GLN A 177 15.00 -35.30 -3.61
C GLN A 177 13.58 -34.79 -3.81
N TRP A 178 13.21 -34.58 -5.07
CA TRP A 178 11.86 -34.14 -5.47
C TRP A 178 10.93 -35.30 -5.86
N ILE A 179 11.47 -36.52 -6.01
CA ILE A 179 10.69 -37.75 -6.20
C ILE A 179 10.37 -38.35 -4.83
N SER A 180 9.08 -38.57 -4.55
CA SER A 180 8.62 -39.20 -3.31
C SER A 180 9.07 -40.66 -3.23
N ASN A 181 9.42 -41.11 -2.02
CA ASN A 181 9.77 -42.51 -1.75
C ASN A 181 8.67 -43.49 -2.18
N ARG A 182 7.41 -43.05 -2.24
CA ARG A 182 6.27 -43.83 -2.72
C ARG A 182 6.43 -44.31 -4.17
N TYR A 183 7.13 -43.55 -5.00
CA TYR A 183 7.36 -43.88 -6.40
C TYR A 183 8.69 -44.60 -6.63
N LEU A 184 9.46 -44.85 -5.56
CA LEU A 184 10.75 -45.53 -5.61
C LEU A 184 10.57 -46.99 -5.19
N ASP A 185 10.80 -47.90 -6.13
CA ASP A 185 10.78 -49.33 -5.87
C ASP A 185 12.10 -49.78 -5.22
N MET A 186 12.11 -49.81 -3.88
CA MET A 186 13.27 -50.19 -3.08
C MET A 186 13.71 -51.65 -3.26
N THR A 187 12.91 -52.48 -3.92
CA THR A 187 13.29 -53.87 -4.23
C THR A 187 14.33 -53.95 -5.35
N ARG A 188 14.46 -52.90 -6.16
CA ARG A 188 15.47 -52.80 -7.22
C ARG A 188 16.82 -52.39 -6.63
N GLY A 189 17.83 -53.21 -6.88
CA GLY A 189 19.21 -52.96 -6.44
C GLY A 189 19.72 -51.57 -6.83
N GLU A 190 19.47 -51.12 -8.06
CA GLU A 190 19.91 -49.81 -8.54
C GLU A 190 19.38 -48.62 -7.73
N ILE A 191 18.13 -48.68 -7.27
CA ILE A 191 17.49 -47.61 -6.49
C ILE A 191 18.04 -47.65 -5.06
N ALA A 192 18.15 -48.84 -4.48
CA ALA A 192 18.72 -49.03 -3.15
C ALA A 192 20.19 -48.61 -3.08
N ASP A 193 20.98 -48.94 -4.10
CA ASP A 193 22.38 -48.56 -4.21
C ASP A 193 22.54 -47.05 -4.37
N ARG A 194 21.70 -46.41 -5.21
CA ARG A 194 21.69 -44.95 -5.36
C ARG A 194 21.28 -44.23 -4.08
N LEU A 195 20.35 -44.78 -3.30
CA LEU A 195 19.97 -44.21 -2.00
C LEU A 195 21.12 -44.30 -1.00
N ARG A 196 21.87 -45.41 -1.00
CA ARG A 196 23.03 -45.62 -0.13
C ARG A 196 24.25 -44.78 -0.52
N SER A 197 24.46 -44.56 -1.82
CA SER A 197 25.62 -43.81 -2.33
C SER A 197 25.49 -42.29 -2.18
N ASN A 198 24.25 -41.79 -2.10
CA ASN A 198 23.97 -40.36 -2.02
C ASN A 198 24.04 -39.83 -0.58
N VAL A 199 24.33 -38.54 -0.47
CA VAL A 199 24.44 -37.82 0.80
C VAL A 199 23.10 -37.86 1.55
N GLU A 200 23.16 -38.09 2.86
CA GLU A 200 21.98 -38.17 3.76
C GLU A 200 20.95 -39.25 3.41
N GLY A 201 21.31 -40.25 2.60
CA GLY A 201 20.37 -41.31 2.22
C GLY A 201 19.22 -40.81 1.35
N LYS A 202 19.44 -39.75 0.57
CA LYS A 202 18.42 -39.15 -0.33
C LYS A 202 18.53 -39.71 -1.73
N TYR A 203 17.41 -39.82 -2.43
CA TYR A 203 17.40 -40.17 -3.85
C TYR A 203 17.68 -38.92 -4.69
N LEU A 204 18.97 -38.63 -4.93
CA LEU A 204 19.41 -37.56 -5.83
C LEU A 204 19.72 -38.15 -7.21
N ALA A 205 19.27 -37.47 -8.26
CA ALA A 205 19.46 -37.89 -9.63
C ALA A 205 19.61 -36.67 -10.54
N ASP A 206 20.38 -36.85 -11.62
CA ASP A 206 20.45 -35.92 -12.75
C ASP A 206 19.12 -35.93 -13.50
N SER A 207 18.12 -35.26 -12.92
CA SER A 207 16.76 -35.22 -13.44
C SER A 207 15.96 -34.03 -12.96
N VAL A 208 15.01 -33.61 -13.79
CA VAL A 208 14.12 -32.47 -13.56
C VAL A 208 12.65 -32.89 -13.71
N PRO A 209 11.70 -32.18 -13.07
CA PRO A 209 10.28 -32.37 -13.33
C PRO A 209 9.89 -32.01 -14.77
N PHE A 210 8.83 -32.63 -15.29
CA PHE A 210 8.27 -32.32 -16.61
C PHE A 210 7.87 -30.84 -16.79
N SER A 211 7.52 -30.15 -15.71
CA SER A 211 7.16 -28.72 -15.76
C SER A 211 8.31 -27.80 -16.16
N CYS A 212 9.56 -28.26 -16.07
CA CYS A 212 10.74 -27.54 -16.57
C CYS A 212 10.91 -27.58 -18.09
N CYS A 213 10.16 -28.41 -18.80
CA CYS A 213 10.28 -28.59 -20.23
C CYS A 213 9.89 -27.33 -21.01
N ASN A 214 10.66 -27.01 -22.04
CA ASN A 214 10.35 -25.96 -23.00
C ASN A 214 9.30 -26.47 -24.01
N LEU A 215 8.12 -25.84 -24.02
CA LEU A 215 6.99 -26.23 -24.87
C LEU A 215 7.22 -25.95 -26.37
N TYR A 216 8.16 -25.06 -26.69
CA TYR A 216 8.47 -24.67 -28.06
C TYR A 216 9.58 -25.51 -28.70
N SER A 217 10.19 -26.42 -27.93
CA SER A 217 11.23 -27.29 -28.46
C SER A 217 10.63 -28.35 -29.39
N PRO A 218 11.19 -28.57 -30.60
CA PRO A 218 10.72 -29.59 -31.52
C PRO A 218 11.04 -31.02 -31.06
N ARG A 219 11.86 -31.19 -30.01
CA ARG A 219 12.32 -32.47 -29.48
C ARG A 219 11.50 -32.88 -28.25
N PRO A 220 11.18 -34.19 -28.07
CA PRO A 220 10.58 -34.67 -26.83
C PRO A 220 11.40 -34.29 -25.60
N CYS A 221 10.74 -33.87 -24.52
CA CYS A 221 11.43 -33.36 -23.33
C CYS A 221 12.33 -34.41 -22.66
N ILE A 222 13.59 -34.04 -22.39
CA ILE A 222 14.59 -34.85 -21.70
C ILE A 222 14.57 -34.47 -20.22
N GLN A 223 14.09 -35.39 -19.38
CA GLN A 223 13.96 -35.18 -17.93
C GLN A 223 15.03 -35.88 -17.10
N HIS A 224 15.77 -36.82 -17.69
CA HIS A 224 16.73 -37.67 -16.98
C HIS A 224 18.05 -37.71 -17.73
N GLN A 225 19.16 -37.87 -17.00
CA GLN A 225 20.51 -37.91 -17.57
C GLN A 225 20.80 -36.64 -18.40
N VAL A 226 20.37 -35.48 -17.89
CA VAL A 226 20.42 -34.18 -18.58
C VAL A 226 21.86 -33.72 -18.80
N THR A 227 22.80 -34.10 -17.95
CA THR A 227 24.22 -33.74 -18.12
C THR A 227 25.03 -34.75 -18.93
N ASN A 228 24.40 -35.87 -19.33
CA ASN A 228 25.10 -36.96 -20.01
C ASN A 228 24.86 -36.92 -21.52
N ASN A 229 25.86 -36.42 -22.27
CA ASN A 229 25.83 -36.33 -23.75
C ASN A 229 25.64 -37.67 -24.46
N SER A 230 26.04 -38.79 -23.84
CA SER A 230 25.91 -40.12 -24.44
C SER A 230 24.56 -40.79 -24.16
N ALA A 231 23.76 -40.24 -23.25
CA ALA A 231 22.51 -40.86 -22.81
C ALA A 231 21.37 -40.74 -23.83
N HIS A 232 21.47 -39.77 -24.74
CA HIS A 232 20.41 -39.44 -25.69
C HIS A 232 20.98 -39.33 -27.10
N TYR A 233 20.20 -39.72 -28.11
CA TYR A 233 20.62 -39.64 -29.51
C TYR A 233 20.85 -38.19 -29.94
N ASN A 234 22.01 -37.87 -30.52
CA ASN A 234 22.37 -36.53 -30.98
C ASN A 234 22.08 -35.45 -29.92
N TYR A 235 22.75 -35.52 -28.78
CA TYR A 235 22.51 -34.67 -27.63
C TYR A 235 23.82 -34.05 -27.13
N ASP A 236 23.86 -32.72 -27.09
CA ASP A 236 24.94 -32.00 -26.43
C ASP A 236 24.38 -30.95 -25.46
N HIS A 237 24.52 -31.22 -24.16
CA HIS A 237 24.01 -30.34 -23.11
C HIS A 237 24.67 -28.96 -23.07
N LYS A 238 25.80 -28.75 -23.79
CA LYS A 238 26.54 -27.47 -23.77
C LYS A 238 26.22 -26.56 -24.96
N SER A 239 25.86 -27.11 -26.11
CA SER A 239 25.71 -26.36 -27.36
C SER A 239 24.27 -26.31 -27.88
N GLU A 240 23.42 -27.25 -27.51
CA GLU A 240 22.00 -27.21 -27.87
C GLU A 240 21.22 -26.34 -26.88
N GLU A 241 20.25 -25.58 -27.38
CA GLU A 241 19.14 -25.08 -26.56
C GLU A 241 18.43 -26.30 -25.98
N LEU A 242 18.85 -26.70 -24.77
CA LEU A 242 18.20 -27.76 -24.00
C LEU A 242 16.69 -27.56 -24.11
N ASN A 243 15.94 -28.65 -24.28
CA ASN A 243 14.48 -28.65 -24.23
C ASN A 243 13.93 -28.39 -22.81
N LEU A 244 14.71 -27.70 -21.99
CA LEU A 244 14.44 -27.28 -20.63
C LEU A 244 14.61 -25.77 -20.55
N ASN A 245 13.79 -25.13 -19.72
CA ASN A 245 13.95 -23.73 -19.42
C ASN A 245 15.20 -23.51 -18.56
N THR A 246 16.19 -22.78 -19.08
CA THR A 246 17.46 -22.51 -18.36
C THR A 246 17.33 -21.36 -17.36
N ARG A 247 16.35 -20.47 -17.56
CA ARG A 247 16.07 -19.33 -16.67
C ARG A 247 15.52 -19.83 -15.33
N GLY A 248 16.11 -19.37 -14.23
CA GLY A 248 15.60 -19.62 -12.88
C GLY A 248 14.26 -18.92 -12.61
N CYS A 249 13.36 -19.59 -11.87
CA CYS A 249 12.05 -19.00 -11.57
C CYS A 249 12.11 -17.81 -10.62
N ARG A 250 13.14 -17.71 -9.79
CA ARG A 250 13.37 -16.51 -8.96
C ARG A 250 13.57 -15.28 -9.84
N GLN A 251 14.44 -15.36 -10.83
CA GLN A 251 14.68 -14.26 -11.75
C GLN A 251 13.42 -13.91 -12.54
N ALA A 252 12.70 -14.93 -13.04
CA ALA A 252 11.46 -14.70 -13.80
C ALA A 252 10.39 -13.96 -12.98
N LEU A 253 10.19 -14.35 -11.72
CA LEU A 253 9.25 -13.67 -10.82
C LEU A 253 9.75 -12.29 -10.39
N LEU A 254 11.03 -12.17 -10.08
CA LEU A 254 11.66 -10.90 -9.69
C LEU A 254 11.47 -9.85 -10.78
N ASP A 255 11.72 -10.21 -12.05
CA ASP A 255 11.54 -9.31 -13.19
C ASP A 255 10.07 -8.90 -13.36
N TYR A 256 9.14 -9.87 -13.26
CA TYR A 256 7.70 -9.63 -13.38
C TYR A 256 7.19 -8.64 -12.31
N TYR A 257 7.48 -8.90 -11.04
CA TYR A 257 7.02 -8.05 -9.94
C TYR A 257 7.76 -6.71 -9.90
N THR A 258 9.06 -6.68 -10.22
CA THR A 258 9.83 -5.43 -10.32
C THR A 258 9.24 -4.52 -11.40
N GLN A 259 8.86 -5.06 -12.56
CA GLN A 259 8.23 -4.28 -13.62
C GLN A 259 6.89 -3.67 -13.17
N ILE A 260 6.05 -4.44 -12.47
CA ILE A 260 4.79 -3.95 -11.89
C ILE A 260 5.07 -2.83 -10.88
N MET A 261 6.02 -3.03 -9.97
CA MET A 261 6.34 -2.07 -8.91
C MET A 261 6.95 -0.79 -9.45
N GLN A 262 7.83 -0.86 -10.44
CA GLN A 262 8.39 0.32 -11.12
C GLN A 262 7.30 1.10 -11.85
N SER A 263 6.36 0.42 -12.50
CA SER A 263 5.23 1.06 -13.16
C SER A 263 4.31 1.77 -12.16
N ILE A 264 3.99 1.12 -11.04
CA ILE A 264 3.22 1.73 -9.95
C ILE A 264 3.99 2.91 -9.35
N GLY A 265 5.29 2.74 -9.03
CA GLY A 265 6.15 3.78 -8.49
C GLY A 265 6.19 5.02 -9.38
N PHE A 266 6.25 4.85 -10.71
CA PHE A 266 6.20 5.95 -11.66
C PHE A 266 4.85 6.69 -11.62
N ILE A 267 3.73 5.97 -11.57
CA ILE A 267 2.39 6.57 -11.41
C ILE A 267 2.30 7.34 -10.09
N VAL A 268 2.80 6.77 -8.99
CA VAL A 268 2.81 7.42 -7.67
C VAL A 268 3.67 8.69 -7.67
N LEU A 269 4.81 8.71 -8.37
CA LEU A 269 5.63 9.92 -8.54
C LEU A 269 4.91 11.02 -9.31
N ILE A 270 4.15 10.68 -10.36
CA ILE A 270 3.33 11.65 -11.09
C ILE A 270 2.24 12.22 -10.18
N ILE A 271 1.56 11.36 -9.41
CA ILE A 271 0.56 11.79 -8.44
C ILE A 271 1.20 12.68 -7.37
N TRP A 272 2.38 12.35 -6.88
CA TRP A 272 3.12 13.19 -5.93
C TRP A 272 3.41 14.59 -6.47
N LEU A 273 3.91 14.70 -7.71
CA LEU A 273 4.15 15.99 -8.36
C LEU A 273 2.85 16.80 -8.52
N PHE A 274 1.76 16.12 -8.87
CA PHE A 274 0.45 16.73 -8.96
C PHE A 274 -0.03 17.26 -7.61
N GLU A 275 0.03 16.46 -6.55
CA GLU A 275 -0.38 16.86 -5.19
C GLU A 275 0.50 17.99 -4.64
N LEU A 276 1.80 18.00 -4.96
CA LEU A 276 2.69 19.10 -4.60
C LEU A 276 2.25 20.41 -5.26
N SER A 277 1.78 20.35 -6.51
CA SER A 277 1.27 21.52 -7.25
C SER A 277 -0.02 22.05 -6.63
N VAL A 278 -0.93 21.16 -6.23
CA VAL A 278 -2.20 21.49 -5.55
C VAL A 278 -1.91 22.12 -4.19
N LEU A 279 -1.05 21.50 -3.36
CA LEU A 279 -0.63 22.02 -2.06
C LEU A 279 -0.05 23.44 -2.18
N THR A 280 0.84 23.64 -3.14
CA THR A 280 1.44 24.96 -3.43
C THR A 280 0.36 25.99 -3.76
N GLY A 281 -0.59 25.63 -4.61
CA GLY A 281 -1.71 26.50 -4.96
C GLY A 281 -2.61 26.84 -3.77
N VAL A 282 -2.98 25.86 -2.94
CA VAL A 282 -3.75 26.10 -1.72
C VAL A 282 -3.00 27.01 -0.75
N ARG A 283 -1.67 26.87 -0.64
CA ARG A 283 -0.84 27.75 0.19
C ARG A 283 -0.84 29.20 -0.31
N TYR A 284 -0.77 29.42 -1.62
CA TYR A 284 -0.94 30.75 -2.21
C TYR A 284 -2.33 31.34 -1.94
N LEU A 285 -3.38 30.53 -2.08
CA LEU A 285 -4.74 30.98 -1.80
C LEU A 285 -4.89 31.36 -0.32
N GLN A 286 -4.39 30.54 0.61
CA GLN A 286 -4.44 30.79 2.04
C GLN A 286 -3.77 32.13 2.41
N THR A 287 -2.52 32.34 1.98
CA THR A 287 -1.76 33.55 2.35
C THR A 287 -2.37 34.81 1.73
N SER A 288 -2.87 34.71 0.48
CA SER A 288 -3.58 35.82 -0.16
C SER A 288 -4.85 36.21 0.60
N MET A 289 -5.66 35.23 1.00
CA MET A 289 -6.91 35.47 1.73
C MET A 289 -6.67 35.98 3.15
N GLU A 290 -5.61 35.54 3.82
CA GLU A 290 -5.23 36.09 5.13
C GLU A 290 -4.84 37.58 5.04
N ASN A 291 -4.16 37.99 3.97
CA ASN A 291 -3.83 39.40 3.76
C ASN A 291 -5.05 40.27 3.43
N VAL A 292 -6.03 39.75 2.68
CA VAL A 292 -7.32 40.44 2.47
C VAL A 292 -7.99 40.73 3.82
N LEU A 293 -8.01 39.74 4.73
CA LEU A 293 -8.57 39.94 6.07
C LEU A 293 -7.79 40.96 6.91
N ARG A 294 -6.47 41.07 6.74
CA ARG A 294 -5.65 42.07 7.42
C ARG A 294 -5.86 43.49 6.87
N LEU A 295 -6.08 43.62 5.57
CA LEU A 295 -6.33 44.90 4.90
C LEU A 295 -7.75 45.44 5.16
N GLY A 296 -8.70 44.57 5.54
CA GLY A 296 -10.06 44.97 5.90
C GLY A 296 -10.97 45.34 4.71
N ASP A 297 -10.44 45.36 3.49
CA ASP A 297 -11.17 45.63 2.26
C ASP A 297 -11.22 44.38 1.35
N PRO A 298 -12.40 43.78 1.12
CA PRO A 298 -12.56 42.58 0.30
C PRO A 298 -12.20 42.78 -1.19
N ASP A 299 -12.19 44.02 -1.69
CA ASP A 299 -11.88 44.34 -3.08
C ASP A 299 -10.40 44.67 -3.31
N SER A 300 -9.62 44.81 -2.23
CA SER A 300 -8.20 45.16 -2.30
C SER A 300 -7.34 44.09 -2.98
N GLU A 301 -6.24 44.54 -3.59
CA GLU A 301 -5.16 43.67 -4.04
C GLU A 301 -4.43 43.07 -2.83
N SER A 302 -4.11 41.78 -2.89
CA SER A 302 -3.46 41.08 -1.78
C SER A 302 -2.31 40.22 -2.26
N ASP A 303 -1.27 40.15 -1.45
CA ASP A 303 -0.09 39.33 -1.73
C ASP A 303 -0.29 37.89 -1.27
N GLY A 304 0.13 36.91 -2.09
CA GLY A 304 0.32 35.52 -1.68
C GLY A 304 1.80 35.15 -1.68
N TRP A 305 2.23 34.29 -0.77
CA TRP A 305 3.61 33.80 -0.69
C TRP A 305 3.67 32.35 -0.24
N LEU A 306 4.77 31.68 -0.56
CA LEU A 306 4.97 30.26 -0.23
C LEU A 306 5.51 30.09 1.19
N LEU A 307 6.59 30.82 1.51
CA LEU A 307 7.31 30.76 2.79
C LEU A 307 7.27 32.13 3.47
N GLU A 308 6.88 32.13 4.74
CA GLU A 308 6.97 33.28 5.63
C GLU A 308 8.23 33.09 6.50
N ASN A 309 9.06 34.12 6.69
CA ASN A 309 10.24 34.00 7.56
C ASN A 309 9.88 33.77 9.04
N SER A 310 8.59 33.86 9.42
CA SER A 310 8.10 33.75 10.79
C SER A 310 7.11 32.60 11.02
N ILE A 311 7.41 31.41 10.48
CA ILE A 311 6.61 30.20 10.73
C ILE A 311 6.46 29.94 12.25
N ALA A 312 7.49 30.25 13.03
CA ALA A 312 7.49 30.07 14.48
C ALA A 312 6.51 31.02 15.21
N GLU A 313 6.39 32.28 14.80
CA GLU A 313 5.45 33.23 15.44
C GLU A 313 4.02 32.96 15.01
N THR A 314 3.79 32.65 13.73
CA THR A 314 2.45 32.26 13.22
C THR A 314 1.97 30.95 13.86
N ALA A 315 2.86 29.98 14.11
CA ALA A 315 2.54 28.76 14.84
C ALA A 315 2.23 29.03 16.32
N ARG A 316 3.03 29.86 17.00
CA ARG A 316 2.78 30.24 18.41
C ARG A 316 1.45 30.97 18.60
N TYR A 317 1.11 31.89 17.70
CA TYR A 317 -0.15 32.63 17.75
C TYR A 317 -1.37 31.71 17.61
N ASN A 318 -1.37 30.82 16.61
CA ASN A 318 -2.47 29.88 16.40
C ASN A 318 -2.56 28.81 17.51
N PHE A 319 -1.41 28.33 18.01
CA PHE A 319 -1.38 27.39 19.15
C PHE A 319 -1.99 28.02 20.41
N ASN A 320 -1.69 29.28 20.69
CA ASN A 320 -2.29 30.01 21.82
C ASN A 320 -3.81 30.20 21.64
N ILE A 321 -4.30 30.44 20.43
CA ILE A 321 -5.75 30.54 20.16
C ILE A 321 -6.44 29.19 20.37
N ILE A 322 -5.88 28.09 19.84
CA ILE A 322 -6.44 26.74 20.03
C ILE A 322 -6.45 26.35 21.51
N LYS A 323 -5.37 26.65 22.24
CA LYS A 323 -5.28 26.42 23.69
C LYS A 323 -6.33 27.22 24.47
N ASN A 324 -6.64 28.45 24.05
CA ASN A 324 -7.65 29.28 24.69
C ASN A 324 -9.09 28.84 24.33
N LEU A 325 -9.33 28.36 23.11
CA LEU A 325 -10.61 27.74 22.73
C LEU A 325 -10.87 26.43 23.48
N GLY A 326 -9.84 25.61 23.72
CA GLY A 326 -9.94 24.41 24.56
C GLY A 326 -10.24 24.73 26.03
N LYS A 327 -9.78 25.88 26.54
CA LYS A 327 -10.09 26.35 27.91
C LYS A 327 -11.52 26.87 28.07
N CYS A 328 -12.12 27.46 27.05
CA CYS A 328 -13.54 27.87 27.10
C CYS A 328 -14.53 26.70 27.12
N TYR A 329 -14.09 25.48 26.80
CA TYR A 329 -14.94 24.28 26.85
C TYR A 329 -14.77 23.44 28.13
N GLN A 330 -13.84 23.80 29.01
CA GLN A 330 -13.90 23.35 30.40
C GLN A 330 -14.87 24.27 31.13
N VAL A 331 -16.15 23.88 31.12
CA VAL A 331 -17.10 24.34 32.13
C VAL A 331 -16.53 23.88 33.47
N ASP A 332 -16.27 24.84 34.36
CA ASP A 332 -15.92 24.58 35.75
C ASP A 332 -16.96 23.63 36.35
N ASP A 333 -16.53 22.46 36.83
CA ASP A 333 -17.32 21.62 37.74
C ASP A 333 -17.55 22.44 39.02
N ASP A 334 -18.75 22.96 39.20
CA ASP A 334 -19.18 23.69 40.38
C ASP A 334 -19.39 22.68 41.54
N PRO A 335 -18.60 22.70 42.63
CA PRO A 335 -18.64 21.65 43.65
C PRO A 335 -19.64 22.02 44.74
N ASN A 336 -20.94 22.13 44.40
CA ASN A 336 -21.95 22.31 45.44
C ASN A 336 -23.38 21.91 45.04
N ILE A 337 -23.58 20.67 44.61
CA ILE A 337 -24.89 20.01 44.71
C ILE A 337 -24.63 18.59 45.22
N ASP A 338 -24.73 18.41 46.53
CA ASP A 338 -25.13 17.17 47.19
C ASP A 338 -25.34 17.44 48.69
N VAL A 339 -26.54 17.93 49.04
CA VAL A 339 -27.05 17.84 50.41
C VAL A 339 -28.38 17.09 50.36
N PRO A 340 -28.47 15.86 50.91
CA PRO A 340 -29.71 15.12 50.96
C PRO A 340 -30.57 15.62 52.13
N THR A 341 -31.86 15.87 51.89
CA THR A 341 -32.83 16.05 52.98
C THR A 341 -33.91 14.96 52.90
N THR A 342 -33.95 14.18 53.97
CA THR A 342 -34.81 13.03 54.20
C THR A 342 -36.18 13.44 54.76
N SER A 343 -37.17 12.57 54.51
CA SER A 343 -38.37 12.25 55.32
C SER A 343 -39.62 13.16 55.31
N GLN A 344 -40.65 12.60 54.64
CA GLN A 344 -41.97 12.19 55.16
C GLN A 344 -43.05 13.23 55.56
N SER A 345 -44.22 12.99 54.94
CA SER A 345 -45.59 13.06 55.48
C SER A 345 -46.14 14.40 55.99
N ALA A 346 -47.22 14.89 55.37
CA ALA A 346 -48.58 14.67 55.87
C ALA A 346 -49.58 15.57 55.11
N GLN A 347 -50.78 15.02 54.93
CA GLN A 347 -51.92 15.61 54.24
C GLN A 347 -52.47 16.84 54.97
N GLY A 348 -52.89 17.85 54.19
CA GLY A 348 -53.79 18.91 54.62
C GLY A 348 -55.02 18.96 53.72
N ASN A 349 -56.17 18.55 54.26
CA ASN A 349 -57.50 18.60 53.65
C ASN A 349 -58.02 20.04 53.54
N VAL A 350 -58.90 20.31 52.56
CA VAL A 350 -60.29 20.86 52.70
C VAL A 350 -60.86 21.23 51.30
N PRO A 351 -62.19 21.09 51.07
CA PRO A 351 -62.77 20.49 49.86
C PRO A 351 -63.59 21.44 48.97
N THR A 352 -64.00 21.00 47.78
CA THR A 352 -65.10 21.61 47.01
C THR A 352 -65.89 20.58 46.21
N GLY A 353 -67.22 20.62 46.37
CA GLY A 353 -68.16 20.46 45.25
C GLY A 353 -68.68 19.07 44.92
N LYS A 354 -69.93 18.81 45.34
CA LYS A 354 -70.75 17.62 45.08
C LYS A 354 -70.97 17.33 43.57
N LEU A 355 -70.99 16.04 43.22
CA LEU A 355 -71.68 15.48 42.04
C LEU A 355 -73.21 15.45 42.23
N PRO A 356 -73.97 15.41 41.12
CA PRO A 356 -75.23 14.69 41.04
C PRO A 356 -75.13 13.45 40.13
N MET A 357 -75.40 12.30 40.73
CA MET A 357 -76.27 11.18 40.33
C MET A 357 -76.55 10.89 38.83
N ALA A 358 -76.26 9.66 38.40
CA ALA A 358 -77.14 8.89 37.50
C ALA A 358 -76.85 7.37 37.59
N SER A 359 -77.87 6.66 38.07
CA SER A 359 -78.27 5.24 37.94
C SER A 359 -77.35 4.09 38.32
#